data_AF-A0A2X1NJS4-F1
#
_entry.id   AF-A0A2X1NJS4-F1
#
_cell.length_a   1.000
_cell.length_b   1.000
_cell.length_c   1.000
_cell.angle_alpha   90.00
_cell.angle_beta   90.00
_cell.angle_gamma   90.00
#
_symmetry.space_group_name_H-M   'P 1'
#
loop_
_entity.id
_entity.type
_entity.pdbx_description
1 polymer ?
#
loop_
_entity_poly.entity_id
_entity_poly.type
_entity_poly.pdbx_seq_one_letter_code
_entity_poly.pdbx_strand_id
1 'polypeptide(L)'
;MDFGSSLLDMAVAQEQQSGRQVFMDFNRNPEPVPGDLPFSLERLDDDVRAYLENNDALAPSPIERLQRMNPLSISLYKMHGYDLTTQPLQFAMNNQHMNGGIEVDIWGQTSLPGCFAVGEVAGTHGVTRPGGAALNAGQVFAVRLARFIGCTQKRNIDGDIAQLVAQALASIREIITQAHDNGTGMPLSVVREKIQARMSDHAGFICHADKVRRATRDALLLNEFVQRHGLAIKHVGEVAELFMWRHMALTSAAVLTQLTHYIDAGGGSRGARIVIDPQGKCLPQTRRGAKEEWRFRSERAEDKNHRLTIQYSQGSFITEVKSLRMQPCINGIYFEKNWPDFLNGEIYTQ
;
A
#
# COMPACT_ATOMS: atom_id res chain seq x y z
N MET A 1 -16.56 -20.71 -1.36
CA MET A 1 -15.46 -19.80 -1.02
C MET A 1 -15.45 -18.77 -2.13
N ASP A 2 -15.92 -17.56 -1.81
CA ASP A 2 -15.97 -16.39 -2.68
C ASP A 2 -14.55 -15.90 -2.97
N PHE A 3 -13.77 -16.69 -3.70
CA PHE A 3 -12.35 -16.43 -3.90
C PHE A 3 -12.08 -15.16 -4.74
N GLY A 4 -13.11 -14.47 -5.25
CA GLY A 4 -13.04 -13.13 -5.84
C GLY A 4 -11.90 -12.94 -6.85
N SER A 5 -11.40 -11.70 -6.97
CA SER A 5 -10.28 -11.34 -7.86
C SER A 5 -8.98 -12.09 -7.56
N SER A 6 -8.83 -12.67 -6.37
CA SER A 6 -7.55 -13.24 -5.90
C SER A 6 -7.05 -14.45 -6.72
N LEU A 7 -7.94 -15.26 -7.30
CA LEU A 7 -7.53 -16.39 -8.14
C LEU A 7 -6.91 -15.93 -9.46
N LEU A 8 -7.38 -14.80 -10.02
CA LEU A 8 -6.77 -14.20 -11.19
C LEU A 8 -5.34 -13.74 -10.87
N ASP A 9 -5.16 -13.05 -9.74
CA ASP A 9 -3.85 -12.56 -9.31
C ASP A 9 -2.86 -13.73 -9.11
N MET A 10 -3.32 -14.84 -8.52
CA MET A 10 -2.54 -16.06 -8.34
C MET A 10 -2.18 -16.72 -9.68
N ALA A 11 -3.12 -16.80 -10.62
CA ALA A 11 -2.88 -17.34 -11.95
C ALA A 11 -1.85 -16.50 -12.72
N VAL A 12 -1.99 -15.16 -12.68
CA VAL A 12 -1.03 -14.23 -13.30
C VAL A 12 0.36 -14.39 -12.70
N ALA A 13 0.46 -14.45 -11.36
CA ALA A 13 1.74 -14.66 -10.69
C ALA A 13 2.38 -16.01 -11.07
N GLN A 14 1.59 -17.08 -11.16
CA GLN A 14 2.11 -18.39 -11.58
C GLN A 14 2.72 -18.35 -12.98
N GLU A 15 2.04 -17.69 -13.92
CA GLU A 15 2.52 -17.54 -15.29
C GLU A 15 3.80 -16.71 -15.34
N GLN A 16 3.84 -15.58 -14.63
CA GLN A 16 5.03 -14.73 -14.53
C GLN A 16 6.23 -15.44 -13.88
N GLN A 17 6.01 -16.21 -12.81
CA GLN A 17 7.06 -17.04 -12.18
C GLN A 17 7.58 -18.14 -13.11
N SER A 18 6.77 -18.56 -14.10
CA SER A 18 7.18 -19.48 -15.15
C SER A 18 7.92 -18.79 -16.32
N GLY A 19 8.20 -17.49 -16.22
CA GLY A 19 8.81 -16.69 -17.29
C GLY A 19 7.86 -16.36 -18.44
N ARG A 20 6.54 -16.56 -18.26
CA ARG A 20 5.53 -16.26 -19.29
C ARG A 20 4.95 -14.86 -19.08
N GLN A 21 4.54 -14.22 -20.18
CA GLN A 21 3.86 -12.93 -20.17
C GLN A 21 2.36 -13.14 -20.23
N VAL A 22 1.61 -12.31 -19.50
CA VAL A 22 0.14 -12.31 -19.51
C VAL A 22 -0.33 -11.04 -20.21
N PHE A 23 -1.40 -11.15 -21.00
CA PHE A 23 -1.93 -10.05 -21.80
C PHE A 23 -3.44 -9.92 -21.63
N MET A 24 -3.91 -8.68 -21.62
CA MET A 24 -5.31 -8.28 -21.67
C MET A 24 -5.64 -7.86 -23.11
N ASP A 25 -6.48 -8.65 -23.77
CA ASP A 25 -6.81 -8.46 -25.18
C ASP A 25 -8.15 -7.73 -25.31
N PHE A 26 -8.11 -6.47 -25.77
CA PHE A 26 -9.33 -5.68 -26.00
C PHE A 26 -9.92 -5.90 -27.40
N ASN A 27 -9.20 -6.60 -28.27
CA ASN A 27 -9.51 -6.73 -29.70
C ASN A 27 -10.48 -7.89 -29.98
N ARG A 28 -10.76 -8.72 -28.97
CA ARG A 28 -11.72 -9.84 -29.05
C ARG A 28 -12.36 -10.13 -27.70
N ASN A 29 -13.58 -10.65 -27.73
CA ASN A 29 -14.21 -11.21 -26.53
C ASN A 29 -13.48 -12.48 -26.06
N PRO A 30 -13.65 -12.88 -24.79
CA PRO A 30 -13.11 -14.14 -24.28
C PRO A 30 -13.45 -15.33 -25.17
N GLU A 31 -12.46 -16.19 -25.42
CA GLU A 31 -12.67 -17.43 -26.18
C GLU A 31 -13.52 -18.42 -25.37
N PRO A 32 -14.29 -19.29 -26.05
CA PRO A 32 -15.06 -20.35 -25.38
C PRO A 32 -14.14 -21.24 -24.54
N VAL A 33 -14.52 -21.46 -23.28
CA VAL A 33 -13.83 -22.40 -22.39
C VAL A 33 -14.40 -23.80 -22.58
N PRO A 34 -13.58 -24.86 -22.76
CA PRO A 34 -14.09 -26.22 -22.91
C PRO A 34 -14.97 -26.63 -21.72
N GLY A 35 -16.19 -27.07 -22.01
CA GLY A 35 -17.19 -27.45 -21.00
C GLY A 35 -18.05 -26.30 -20.48
N ASP A 36 -17.88 -25.09 -21.01
CA ASP A 36 -18.71 -23.93 -20.73
C ASP A 36 -19.39 -23.42 -22.02
N LEU A 37 -20.42 -22.61 -21.86
CA LEU A 37 -21.11 -21.92 -22.95
C LEU A 37 -20.26 -20.70 -23.43
N PRO A 38 -20.43 -20.25 -24.69
CA PRO A 38 -19.75 -19.07 -25.21
C PRO A 38 -19.99 -17.80 -24.38
N PHE A 39 -19.05 -16.86 -24.44
CA PHE A 39 -19.18 -15.54 -23.83
C PHE A 39 -20.46 -14.83 -24.32
N SER A 40 -21.19 -14.23 -23.39
CA SER A 40 -22.34 -13.37 -23.67
C SER A 40 -22.45 -12.29 -22.59
N LEU A 41 -22.83 -11.07 -22.99
CA LEU A 41 -23.12 -9.98 -22.05
C LEU A 41 -24.35 -10.27 -21.18
N GLU A 42 -25.19 -11.23 -21.57
CA GLU A 42 -26.35 -11.70 -20.79
C GLU A 42 -25.98 -12.80 -19.78
N ARG A 43 -24.71 -13.22 -19.76
CA ARG A 43 -24.16 -14.24 -18.84
C ARG A 43 -23.06 -13.67 -17.94
N LEU A 44 -23.12 -12.38 -17.68
CA LEU A 44 -22.27 -11.72 -16.70
C LEU A 44 -22.93 -11.79 -15.33
N ASP A 45 -22.15 -11.68 -14.27
CA ASP A 45 -22.68 -11.45 -12.93
C ASP A 45 -23.51 -10.16 -12.92
N ASP A 46 -24.59 -10.13 -12.13
CA ASP A 46 -25.59 -9.05 -12.14
C ASP A 46 -24.95 -7.67 -11.89
N ASP A 47 -23.94 -7.59 -11.02
CA ASP A 47 -23.23 -6.36 -10.70
C ASP A 47 -22.36 -5.87 -11.86
N VAL A 48 -21.66 -6.78 -12.54
CA VAL A 48 -20.87 -6.46 -13.75
C VAL A 48 -21.79 -6.00 -14.86
N ARG A 49 -22.92 -6.68 -15.06
CA ARG A 49 -23.92 -6.28 -16.07
C ARG A 49 -24.48 -4.89 -15.76
N ALA A 50 -24.95 -4.67 -14.54
CA ALA A 50 -25.49 -3.39 -14.10
C ALA A 50 -24.45 -2.25 -14.25
N TYR A 51 -23.17 -2.52 -13.95
CA TYR A 51 -22.11 -1.55 -14.18
C TYR A 51 -21.95 -1.17 -15.66
N LEU A 52 -21.94 -2.15 -16.56
CA LEU A 52 -21.84 -1.87 -18.00
C LEU A 52 -23.07 -1.12 -18.52
N GLU A 53 -24.28 -1.49 -18.08
CA GLU A 53 -25.54 -0.81 -18.44
C GLU A 53 -25.54 0.65 -17.98
N ASN A 54 -25.17 0.90 -16.72
CA ASN A 54 -25.10 2.25 -16.16
C ASN A 54 -24.09 3.16 -16.88
N ASN A 55 -23.09 2.57 -17.55
CA ASN A 55 -22.10 3.31 -18.34
C ASN A 55 -22.40 3.29 -19.86
N ASP A 56 -23.56 2.78 -20.29
CA ASP A 56 -23.94 2.53 -21.68
C ASP A 56 -22.87 1.74 -22.47
N ALA A 57 -22.16 0.84 -21.80
CA ALA A 57 -20.99 0.13 -22.31
C ALA A 57 -21.33 -1.33 -22.70
N LEU A 58 -22.40 -1.51 -23.47
CA LEU A 58 -22.88 -2.82 -23.94
C LEU A 58 -22.48 -3.15 -25.38
N ALA A 59 -21.49 -2.43 -25.92
CA ALA A 59 -21.00 -2.67 -27.27
C ALA A 59 -20.46 -4.11 -27.42
N PRO A 60 -20.54 -4.71 -28.63
CA PRO A 60 -20.13 -6.10 -28.84
C PRO A 60 -18.67 -6.38 -28.50
N SER A 61 -17.74 -5.48 -28.83
CA SER A 61 -16.31 -5.70 -28.58
C SER A 61 -15.80 -5.04 -27.29
N PRO A 62 -14.78 -5.61 -26.63
CA PRO A 62 -14.21 -4.98 -25.42
C PRO A 62 -13.61 -3.60 -25.67
N ILE A 63 -12.96 -3.37 -26.83
CA ILE A 63 -12.38 -2.06 -27.16
C ILE A 63 -13.45 -0.97 -27.28
N GLU A 64 -14.63 -1.26 -27.83
CA GLU A 64 -15.75 -0.31 -27.90
C GLU A 64 -16.31 -0.03 -26.50
N ARG A 65 -16.41 -1.05 -25.65
CA ARG A 65 -16.80 -0.87 -24.24
C ARG A 65 -15.78 0.03 -23.51
N LEU A 66 -14.48 -0.20 -23.70
CA LEU A 66 -13.42 0.65 -23.14
C LEU A 66 -13.50 2.08 -23.68
N GLN A 67 -13.74 2.27 -24.98
CA GLN A 67 -13.90 3.58 -25.60
C GLN A 67 -15.07 4.35 -24.98
N ARG A 68 -16.15 3.66 -24.60
CA ARG A 68 -17.28 4.29 -23.92
C ARG A 68 -16.94 4.67 -22.48
N MET A 69 -16.33 3.75 -21.72
CA MET A 69 -16.09 3.93 -20.28
C MET A 69 -14.87 4.83 -19.98
N ASN A 70 -13.80 4.71 -20.76
CA ASN A 70 -12.53 5.37 -20.51
C ASN A 70 -11.75 5.63 -21.81
N PRO A 71 -12.23 6.52 -22.69
CA PRO A 71 -11.57 6.85 -23.94
C PRO A 71 -10.17 7.45 -23.75
N LEU A 72 -9.94 8.11 -22.60
CA LEU A 72 -8.65 8.70 -22.27
C LEU A 72 -7.56 7.64 -22.08
N SER A 73 -7.91 6.45 -21.59
CA SER A 73 -6.94 5.35 -21.47
C SER A 73 -6.38 4.92 -22.83
N ILE A 74 -7.24 4.80 -23.85
CA ILE A 74 -6.83 4.44 -25.21
C ILE A 74 -5.87 5.49 -25.78
N SER A 75 -6.22 6.77 -25.63
CA SER A 75 -5.37 7.89 -26.05
C SER A 75 -4.02 7.92 -25.30
N LEU A 76 -4.02 7.64 -24.00
CA LEU A 76 -2.82 7.62 -23.17
C LEU A 76 -1.85 6.54 -23.64
N TYR A 77 -2.32 5.30 -23.79
CA TYR A 77 -1.47 4.21 -24.30
C TYR A 77 -0.94 4.52 -25.69
N LYS A 78 -1.79 5.06 -26.57
CA LYS A 78 -1.40 5.43 -27.93
C LYS A 78 -0.32 6.51 -27.94
N MET A 79 -0.41 7.51 -27.06
CA MET A 79 0.61 8.55 -26.88
C MET A 79 1.97 7.98 -26.44
N HIS A 80 1.95 6.88 -25.68
CA HIS A 80 3.14 6.15 -25.26
C HIS A 80 3.56 5.05 -26.25
N GLY A 81 3.07 5.09 -27.50
CA GLY A 81 3.47 4.18 -28.57
C GLY A 81 2.79 2.82 -28.54
N TYR A 82 1.70 2.66 -27.78
CA TYR A 82 0.99 1.40 -27.64
C TYR A 82 -0.48 1.52 -28.06
N ASP A 83 -0.87 0.93 -29.19
CA ASP A 83 -2.25 1.04 -29.69
C ASP A 83 -3.11 -0.17 -29.27
N LEU A 84 -3.92 0.04 -28.21
CA LEU A 84 -4.88 -0.95 -27.69
C LEU A 84 -5.89 -1.44 -28.73
N THR A 85 -6.13 -0.68 -29.80
CA THR A 85 -7.06 -1.07 -30.87
C THR A 85 -6.47 -2.11 -31.83
N THR A 86 -5.18 -2.42 -31.67
CA THR A 86 -4.47 -3.37 -32.55
C THR A 86 -3.67 -4.44 -31.80
N GLN A 87 -3.32 -4.22 -30.53
CA GLN A 87 -2.43 -5.13 -29.79
C GLN A 87 -2.90 -5.36 -28.34
N PRO A 88 -2.79 -6.59 -27.82
CA PRO A 88 -3.14 -6.91 -26.42
C PRO A 88 -2.20 -6.29 -25.39
N LEU A 89 -2.74 -5.57 -24.40
CA LEU A 89 -1.96 -4.91 -23.36
C LEU A 89 -1.29 -5.91 -22.41
N GLN A 90 0.03 -5.83 -22.24
CA GLN A 90 0.71 -6.66 -21.24
C GLN A 90 0.20 -6.34 -19.83
N PHE A 91 -0.20 -7.39 -19.11
CA PHE A 91 -0.81 -7.30 -17.79
C PHE A 91 0.13 -7.85 -16.71
N ALA A 92 0.29 -7.10 -15.63
CA ALA A 92 1.09 -7.45 -14.48
C ALA A 92 0.52 -6.83 -13.21
N MET A 93 0.86 -7.43 -12.07
CA MET A 93 0.51 -6.85 -10.77
C MET A 93 1.47 -5.73 -10.43
N ASN A 94 0.94 -4.61 -9.93
CA ASN A 94 1.75 -3.49 -9.46
C ASN A 94 1.30 -3.07 -8.05
N ASN A 95 2.26 -2.62 -7.24
CA ASN A 95 1.95 -1.96 -5.99
C ASN A 95 1.43 -0.54 -6.28
N GLN A 96 0.14 -0.31 -6.07
CA GLN A 96 -0.50 0.95 -6.42
C GLN A 96 -0.60 1.94 -5.25
N HIS A 97 -0.82 1.45 -4.03
CA HIS A 97 -1.18 2.29 -2.90
C HIS A 97 -0.81 1.64 -1.57
N MET A 98 -0.32 2.43 -0.62
CA MET A 98 -0.06 1.99 0.76
C MET A 98 -1.23 2.37 1.67
N ASN A 99 -2.00 1.39 2.16
CA ASN A 99 -3.12 1.68 3.07
C ASN A 99 -2.68 2.00 4.50
N GLY A 100 -1.52 1.47 4.90
CA GLY A 100 -0.86 1.84 6.16
C GLY A 100 -0.12 3.17 6.02
N GLY A 101 0.43 3.66 7.13
CA GLY A 101 1.15 4.93 7.15
C GLY A 101 1.39 5.39 8.58
N ILE A 102 1.64 6.68 8.75
CA ILE A 102 1.77 7.31 10.06
C ILE A 102 0.43 7.20 10.79
N GLU A 103 0.47 6.71 12.04
CA GLU A 103 -0.71 6.69 12.91
C GLU A 103 -1.11 8.13 13.24
N VAL A 104 -2.36 8.47 12.92
CA VAL A 104 -2.94 9.79 13.22
C VAL A 104 -4.26 9.65 13.96
N ASP A 105 -4.60 10.62 14.79
CA ASP A 105 -5.91 10.76 15.42
C ASP A 105 -7.02 11.15 14.41
N ILE A 106 -8.19 11.59 14.91
CA ILE A 106 -9.33 12.00 14.06
C ILE A 106 -9.14 13.39 13.41
N TRP A 107 -8.10 14.12 13.80
CA TRP A 107 -7.73 15.44 13.31
C TRP A 107 -6.48 15.41 12.42
N GLY A 108 -5.79 14.27 12.35
CA GLY A 108 -4.57 14.10 11.57
C GLY A 108 -3.30 14.34 12.37
N GLN A 109 -3.40 14.47 13.69
CA GLN A 109 -2.25 14.66 14.56
C GLN A 109 -1.54 13.34 14.79
N THR A 110 -0.21 13.36 14.65
CA THR A 110 0.66 12.21 14.90
C THR A 110 0.99 12.08 16.39
N SER A 111 1.71 11.02 16.78
CA SER A 111 2.26 10.91 18.14
C SER A 111 3.33 11.97 18.47
N LEU A 112 3.85 12.69 17.47
CA LEU A 112 4.78 13.81 17.66
C LEU A 112 3.97 15.12 17.75
N PRO A 113 3.93 15.80 18.91
CA PRO A 113 3.13 17.00 19.08
C PRO A 113 3.50 18.10 18.08
N GLY A 114 2.49 18.66 17.40
CA GLY A 114 2.69 19.67 16.35
C GLY A 114 3.02 19.11 14.97
N CYS A 115 3.16 17.79 14.82
CA CYS A 115 3.32 17.13 13.54
C CYS A 115 2.03 16.42 13.13
N PHE A 116 1.68 16.58 11.86
CA PHE A 116 0.43 16.13 11.25
C PHE A 116 0.72 15.32 10.00
N ALA A 117 -0.18 14.38 9.65
CA ALA A 117 -0.09 13.60 8.43
C ALA A 117 -1.45 13.51 7.73
N VAL A 118 -1.44 13.61 6.40
CA VAL A 118 -2.64 13.63 5.56
C VAL A 118 -2.37 13.01 4.19
N GLY A 119 -3.39 12.41 3.58
CA GLY A 119 -3.26 11.69 2.32
C GLY A 119 -2.66 10.29 2.54
N GLU A 120 -1.98 9.76 1.53
CA GLU A 120 -1.46 8.39 1.54
C GLU A 120 -0.40 8.13 2.62
N VAL A 121 0.30 9.17 3.09
CA VAL A 121 1.26 9.01 4.19
C VAL A 121 0.57 8.74 5.55
N ALA A 122 -0.74 8.98 5.66
CA ALA A 122 -1.50 8.73 6.88
C ALA A 122 -2.21 7.36 6.82
N GLY A 123 -2.07 6.56 7.86
CA GLY A 123 -2.66 5.21 7.95
C GLY A 123 -4.17 5.20 8.21
N THR A 124 -4.97 5.75 7.28
CA THR A 124 -6.41 6.01 7.47
C THR A 124 -7.34 5.08 6.69
N HIS A 125 -6.81 4.25 5.78
CA HIS A 125 -7.62 3.48 4.83
C HIS A 125 -7.91 2.03 5.24
N GLY A 126 -7.43 1.59 6.41
CA GLY A 126 -7.67 0.23 6.91
C GLY A 126 -7.08 -0.84 5.98
N VAL A 127 -7.81 -1.94 5.78
CA VAL A 127 -7.33 -3.10 5.01
C VAL A 127 -7.59 -2.94 3.52
N THR A 128 -8.77 -2.42 3.17
CA THR A 128 -9.23 -2.28 1.79
C THR A 128 -9.66 -0.84 1.56
N ARG A 129 -9.10 -0.24 0.50
CA ARG A 129 -9.46 1.09 0.06
C ARG A 129 -10.37 0.99 -1.16
N PRO A 130 -11.62 1.50 -1.11
CA PRO A 130 -12.44 1.59 -2.31
C PRO A 130 -11.77 2.44 -3.39
N GLY A 131 -11.92 2.04 -4.66
CA GLY A 131 -11.45 2.81 -5.81
C GLY A 131 -11.97 4.25 -5.77
N GLY A 132 -11.13 5.23 -6.13
CA GLY A 132 -11.49 6.65 -6.11
C GLY A 132 -11.55 7.32 -4.73
N ALA A 133 -11.60 6.56 -3.63
CA ALA A 133 -11.78 7.13 -2.29
C ALA A 133 -10.57 7.90 -1.75
N ALA A 134 -9.35 7.62 -2.23
CA ALA A 134 -8.11 8.27 -1.75
C ALA A 134 -8.15 9.79 -1.93
N LEU A 135 -8.60 10.26 -3.09
CA LEU A 135 -8.64 11.69 -3.44
C LEU A 135 -9.61 12.44 -2.53
N ASN A 136 -10.85 11.93 -2.42
CA ASN A 136 -11.88 12.57 -1.60
C ASN A 136 -11.52 12.52 -0.11
N ALA A 137 -11.04 11.37 0.39
CA ALA A 137 -10.61 11.24 1.78
C ALA A 137 -9.46 12.18 2.11
N GLY A 138 -8.44 12.27 1.23
CA GLY A 138 -7.31 13.17 1.40
C GLY A 138 -7.74 14.65 1.45
N GLN A 139 -8.60 15.09 0.52
CA GLN A 139 -9.10 16.47 0.48
C GLN A 139 -9.93 16.83 1.72
N VAL A 140 -10.90 15.99 2.09
CA VAL A 140 -11.74 16.21 3.27
C VAL A 140 -10.89 16.25 4.54
N PHE A 141 -9.96 15.32 4.68
CA PHE A 141 -9.10 15.25 5.85
C PHE A 141 -8.16 16.46 5.93
N ALA A 142 -7.58 16.91 4.80
CA ALA A 142 -6.74 18.10 4.74
C ALA A 142 -7.48 19.37 5.17
N VAL A 143 -8.71 19.58 4.70
CA VAL A 143 -9.53 20.75 5.09
C VAL A 143 -9.84 20.73 6.59
N ARG A 144 -10.21 19.55 7.14
CA ARG A 144 -10.49 19.40 8.57
C ARG A 144 -9.25 19.65 9.43
N LEU A 145 -8.12 19.08 9.02
CA LEU A 145 -6.82 19.23 9.69
C LEU A 145 -6.36 20.69 9.68
N ALA A 146 -6.47 21.40 8.54
CA ALA A 146 -6.11 22.82 8.45
C ALA A 146 -6.95 23.69 9.40
N ARG A 147 -8.26 23.43 9.52
CA ARG A 147 -9.13 24.11 10.50
C ARG A 147 -8.72 23.79 11.93
N PHE A 148 -8.45 22.53 12.24
CA PHE A 148 -7.97 22.13 13.56
C PHE A 148 -6.67 22.86 13.95
N ILE A 149 -5.69 22.93 13.05
CA ILE A 149 -4.45 23.69 13.28
C ILE A 149 -4.76 25.17 13.53
N GLY A 150 -5.59 25.79 12.69
CA GLY A 150 -5.94 27.21 12.82
C GLY A 150 -6.66 27.57 14.11
N CYS A 151 -7.47 26.64 14.65
CA CYS A 151 -8.23 26.84 15.88
C CYS A 151 -7.44 26.49 17.16
N THR A 152 -6.54 25.50 17.11
CA THR A 152 -5.89 24.95 18.32
C THR A 152 -4.41 25.30 18.47
N GLN A 153 -3.70 25.53 17.36
CA GLN A 153 -2.24 25.67 17.38
C GLN A 153 -1.83 27.12 17.08
N LYS A 154 -1.94 27.98 18.08
CA LYS A 154 -1.19 29.25 18.12
C LYS A 154 0.03 29.07 19.02
N ARG A 155 1.04 28.35 18.52
CA ARG A 155 2.30 28.19 19.25
C ARG A 155 3.28 29.25 18.79
N ASN A 156 3.82 30.01 19.73
CA ASN A 156 5.06 30.74 19.51
C ASN A 156 6.22 29.76 19.61
N ILE A 157 7.23 29.92 18.75
CA ILE A 157 8.50 29.21 18.92
C ILE A 157 9.29 30.01 19.95
N ASP A 158 9.46 29.43 21.12
CA ASP A 158 10.36 30.00 22.13
C ASP A 158 11.80 29.56 21.83
N GLY A 159 12.70 30.53 21.72
CA GLY A 159 14.14 30.29 21.52
C GLY A 159 14.66 30.54 20.10
N ASP A 160 15.98 30.42 19.95
CA ASP A 160 16.66 30.60 18.67
C ASP A 160 16.53 29.34 17.80
N ILE A 161 15.77 29.44 16.70
CA ILE A 161 15.57 28.36 15.73
C ILE A 161 16.91 27.79 15.25
N ALA A 162 17.92 28.62 15.02
CA ALA A 162 19.22 28.16 14.55
C ALA A 162 19.88 27.22 15.56
N GLN A 163 19.78 27.56 16.85
CA GLN A 163 20.29 26.71 17.93
C GLN A 163 19.48 25.41 18.05
N LEU A 164 18.16 25.48 17.91
CA LEU A 164 17.26 24.32 17.98
C LEU A 164 17.55 23.28 16.88
N VAL A 165 17.90 23.73 15.66
CA VAL A 165 18.16 22.82 14.53
C VAL A 165 19.63 22.46 14.36
N ALA A 166 20.56 23.10 15.08
CA ALA A 166 22.00 22.96 14.88
C ALA A 166 22.47 21.50 14.94
N GLN A 167 22.01 20.75 15.94
CA GLN A 167 22.39 19.33 16.12
C GLN A 167 21.86 18.44 14.98
N ALA A 168 20.63 18.68 14.53
CA ALA A 168 20.03 17.93 13.42
C ALA A 168 20.79 18.22 12.11
N LEU A 169 21.12 19.48 11.84
CA LEU A 169 21.91 19.88 10.68
C LEU A 169 23.34 19.32 10.72
N ALA A 170 23.96 19.26 11.90
CA ALA A 170 25.26 18.63 12.08
C ALA A 170 25.21 17.14 11.74
N SER A 171 24.19 16.43 12.24
CA SER A 171 23.98 15.01 11.95
C SER A 171 23.73 14.74 10.46
N ILE A 172 22.96 15.60 9.80
CA ILE A 172 22.74 15.53 8.34
C ILE A 172 24.04 15.74 7.57
N ARG A 173 24.85 16.74 7.94
CA ARG A 173 26.15 17.00 7.32
C ARG A 173 27.11 15.84 7.50
N GLU A 174 27.13 15.24 8.69
CA GLU A 174 27.94 14.05 8.96
C GLU A 174 27.55 12.89 8.06
N ILE A 175 26.25 12.59 7.93
CA ILE A 175 25.76 11.53 7.02
C ILE A 175 26.23 11.78 5.58
N ILE A 176 26.11 13.01 5.09
CA ILE A 176 26.52 13.38 3.72
C ILE A 176 28.03 13.20 3.55
N THR A 177 28.82 13.73 4.50
CA THR A 177 30.29 13.68 4.45
C THR A 177 30.79 12.24 4.49
N GLN A 178 30.29 11.45 5.44
CA GLN A 178 30.62 10.03 5.55
C GLN A 178 30.28 9.27 4.27
N ALA A 179 29.11 9.51 3.66
CA ALA A 179 28.75 8.83 2.42
C ALA A 179 29.61 9.29 1.23
N HIS A 180 30.02 10.56 1.18
CA HIS A 180 30.88 11.07 0.12
C HIS A 180 32.31 10.51 0.20
N ASP A 181 32.84 10.41 1.43
CA ASP A 181 34.21 9.98 1.68
C ASP A 181 34.34 8.45 1.75
N ASN A 182 33.23 7.71 1.86
CA ASN A 182 33.21 6.24 1.90
C ASN A 182 33.33 5.61 0.51
N GLY A 183 34.52 5.70 -0.09
CA GLY A 183 34.81 5.13 -1.43
C GLY A 183 34.62 3.61 -1.55
N THR A 184 34.49 2.89 -0.42
CA THR A 184 34.22 1.44 -0.36
C THR A 184 32.79 1.09 0.06
N GLY A 185 31.95 2.10 0.30
CA GLY A 185 30.56 1.91 0.74
C GLY A 185 29.68 1.31 -0.36
N MET A 186 28.50 0.83 0.05
CA MET A 186 27.53 0.27 -0.88
C MET A 186 26.93 1.38 -1.77
N PRO A 187 26.94 1.21 -3.10
CA PRO A 187 26.25 2.14 -4.00
C PRO A 187 24.74 2.16 -3.76
N LEU A 188 24.12 3.32 -3.96
CA LEU A 188 22.68 3.49 -3.76
C LEU A 188 21.83 2.57 -4.65
N SER A 189 22.28 2.27 -5.88
CA SER A 189 21.62 1.32 -6.79
C SER A 189 21.54 -0.09 -6.20
N VAL A 190 22.57 -0.54 -5.49
CA VAL A 190 22.60 -1.86 -4.85
C VAL A 190 21.61 -1.92 -3.68
N VAL A 191 21.50 -0.84 -2.91
CA VAL A 191 20.50 -0.71 -1.83
C VAL A 191 19.09 -0.77 -2.41
N ARG A 192 18.83 -0.02 -3.48
CA ARG A 192 17.59 -0.02 -4.24
C ARG A 192 17.21 -1.44 -4.66
N GLU A 193 18.09 -2.13 -5.37
CA GLU A 193 17.84 -3.48 -5.89
C GLU A 193 17.53 -4.47 -4.76
N LYS A 194 18.32 -4.44 -3.67
CA LYS A 194 18.11 -5.30 -2.50
C LYS A 194 16.74 -5.07 -1.85
N ILE A 195 16.34 -3.80 -1.69
CA ILE A 195 15.03 -3.47 -1.10
C ILE A 195 13.90 -3.87 -2.05
N GLN A 196 13.99 -3.48 -3.33
CA GLN A 196 12.93 -3.75 -4.31
C GLN A 196 12.70 -5.25 -4.50
N ALA A 197 13.76 -6.04 -4.68
CA ALA A 197 13.65 -7.50 -4.83
C ALA A 197 13.03 -8.14 -3.57
N ARG A 198 13.59 -7.85 -2.38
CA ARG A 198 13.08 -8.43 -1.13
C ARG A 198 11.62 -8.09 -0.86
N MET A 199 11.22 -6.83 -1.11
CA MET A 199 9.85 -6.41 -0.87
C MET A 199 8.88 -7.07 -1.87
N SER A 200 9.24 -7.15 -3.16
CA SER A 200 8.45 -7.84 -4.17
C SER A 200 8.30 -9.34 -3.87
N ASP A 201 9.39 -10.00 -3.48
CA ASP A 201 9.44 -11.46 -3.31
C ASP A 201 8.82 -11.94 -1.99
N HIS A 202 8.81 -11.10 -0.95
CA HIS A 202 8.48 -11.53 0.41
C HIS A 202 7.47 -10.64 1.17
N ALA A 203 7.17 -9.44 0.67
CA ALA A 203 6.23 -8.51 1.30
C ALA A 203 5.17 -7.95 0.34
N GLY A 204 5.09 -8.51 -0.88
CA GLY A 204 4.11 -8.15 -1.88
C GLY A 204 2.69 -8.63 -1.53
N PHE A 205 1.86 -8.78 -2.57
CA PHE A 205 0.53 -9.35 -2.41
C PHE A 205 0.60 -10.85 -2.07
N ILE A 206 1.66 -11.55 -2.50
CA ILE A 206 1.96 -12.93 -2.09
C ILE A 206 3.04 -12.89 -1.01
N CYS A 207 2.78 -13.54 0.12
CA CYS A 207 3.73 -13.70 1.20
C CYS A 207 3.78 -15.18 1.61
N HIS A 208 4.97 -15.67 1.91
CA HIS A 208 5.20 -17.04 2.36
C HIS A 208 5.50 -17.05 3.86
N ALA A 209 4.72 -17.80 4.64
CA ALA A 209 4.85 -17.82 6.09
C ALA A 209 6.24 -18.30 6.55
N ASP A 210 6.85 -19.24 5.84
CA ASP A 210 8.17 -19.82 6.10
C ASP A 210 9.34 -18.91 5.66
N LYS A 211 9.11 -17.97 4.73
CA LYS A 211 10.18 -17.11 4.17
C LYS A 211 10.25 -15.72 4.83
N VAL A 212 9.15 -15.22 5.39
CA VAL A 212 9.07 -13.84 5.89
C VAL A 212 10.12 -13.53 6.97
N ARG A 213 10.40 -14.47 7.88
CA ARG A 213 11.40 -14.29 8.95
C ARG A 213 12.79 -14.02 8.40
N ARG A 214 13.20 -14.75 7.35
CA ARG A 214 14.48 -14.55 6.69
C ARG A 214 14.53 -13.16 6.02
N ALA A 215 13.46 -12.79 5.31
CA ALA A 215 13.35 -11.47 4.69
C ALA A 215 13.49 -10.35 5.73
N THR A 216 12.81 -10.47 6.87
CA THR A 216 12.91 -9.51 7.98
C THR A 216 14.31 -9.38 8.52
N ARG A 217 14.98 -10.50 8.80
CA ARG A 217 16.38 -10.48 9.24
C ARG A 217 17.27 -9.75 8.23
N ASP A 218 17.14 -10.09 6.95
CA ASP A 218 17.96 -9.49 5.89
C ASP A 218 17.64 -7.98 5.70
N ALA A 219 16.40 -7.56 5.99
CA ALA A 219 16.02 -6.14 6.02
C ALA A 219 16.59 -5.38 7.22
N LEU A 220 16.57 -5.99 8.40
CA LEU A 220 17.16 -5.41 9.62
C LEU A 220 18.67 -5.23 9.47
N LEU A 221 19.37 -6.24 8.94
CA LEU A 221 20.81 -6.16 8.66
C LEU A 221 21.14 -5.05 7.67
N LEU A 222 20.36 -4.92 6.58
CA LEU A 222 20.55 -3.83 5.63
C LEU A 222 20.28 -2.47 6.28
N ASN A 223 19.21 -2.34 7.07
CA ASN A 223 18.92 -1.09 7.78
C ASN A 223 20.04 -0.72 8.75
N GLU A 224 20.54 -1.65 9.57
CA GLU A 224 21.64 -1.41 10.50
C GLU A 224 22.91 -0.95 9.75
N PHE A 225 23.28 -1.65 8.66
CA PHE A 225 24.40 -1.28 7.81
C PHE A 225 24.25 0.14 7.23
N VAL A 226 23.06 0.46 6.73
CA VAL A 226 22.74 1.78 6.18
C VAL A 226 22.80 2.87 7.27
N GLN A 227 22.22 2.61 8.44
CA GLN A 227 22.22 3.60 9.53
C GLN A 227 23.63 3.88 10.05
N ARG A 228 24.53 2.87 10.06
CA ARG A 228 25.95 3.00 10.41
C ARG A 228 26.85 3.49 9.26
N HIS A 229 26.36 4.40 8.43
CA HIS A 229 27.11 5.06 7.36
C HIS A 229 27.72 4.12 6.30
N GLY A 230 27.12 2.95 6.07
CA GLY A 230 27.62 1.97 5.09
C GLY A 230 27.44 2.33 3.61
N LEU A 231 26.92 3.52 3.29
CA LEU A 231 26.59 3.93 1.91
C LEU A 231 27.69 4.80 1.31
N ALA A 232 27.77 4.77 -0.02
CA ALA A 232 28.65 5.62 -0.82
C ALA A 232 27.85 6.47 -1.81
N ILE A 233 28.22 7.75 -1.94
CA ILE A 233 27.78 8.63 -3.03
C ILE A 233 29.00 9.15 -3.80
N LYS A 234 28.86 9.28 -5.12
CA LYS A 234 29.92 9.78 -6.02
C LYS A 234 29.89 11.29 -6.14
N HIS A 235 28.70 11.90 -6.07
CA HIS A 235 28.55 13.35 -6.19
C HIS A 235 27.41 13.89 -5.33
N VAL A 236 27.50 15.17 -4.96
CA VAL A 236 26.50 15.86 -4.11
C VAL A 236 25.08 15.84 -4.68
N GLY A 237 24.91 15.65 -5.99
CA GLY A 237 23.59 15.44 -6.62
C GLY A 237 22.85 14.19 -6.13
N GLU A 238 23.54 13.22 -5.52
CA GLU A 238 22.94 11.99 -4.98
C GLU A 238 22.44 12.15 -3.54
N VAL A 239 22.61 13.32 -2.90
CA VAL A 239 22.22 13.53 -1.50
C VAL A 239 20.72 13.24 -1.27
N ALA A 240 19.85 13.63 -2.19
CA ALA A 240 18.42 13.33 -2.09
C ALA A 240 18.17 11.80 -2.12
N GLU A 241 18.81 11.08 -3.04
CA GLU A 241 18.69 9.62 -3.14
C GLU A 241 19.31 8.91 -1.92
N LEU A 242 20.40 9.44 -1.37
CA LEU A 242 21.02 8.93 -0.15
C LEU A 242 20.00 8.90 0.99
N PHE A 243 19.34 10.02 1.28
CA PHE A 243 18.32 10.05 2.33
C PHE A 243 17.07 9.23 1.98
N MET A 244 16.65 9.23 0.71
CA MET A 244 15.55 8.39 0.25
C MET A 244 15.82 6.92 0.55
N TRP A 245 16.99 6.39 0.17
CA TRP A 245 17.32 4.97 0.40
C TRP A 245 17.60 4.64 1.86
N ARG A 246 18.11 5.60 2.65
CA ARG A 246 18.17 5.48 4.11
C ARG A 246 16.78 5.31 4.73
N HIS A 247 15.81 6.13 4.32
CA HIS A 247 14.44 6.02 4.79
C HIS A 247 13.76 4.75 4.28
N MET A 248 13.97 4.36 3.02
CA MET A 248 13.42 3.12 2.47
C MET A 248 13.98 1.86 3.13
N ALA A 249 15.25 1.87 3.55
CA ALA A 249 15.82 0.78 4.33
C ALA A 249 15.07 0.60 5.66
N LEU A 250 14.87 1.71 6.40
CA LEU A 250 14.13 1.73 7.66
C LEU A 250 12.67 1.29 7.46
N THR A 251 11.96 1.86 6.49
CA THR A 251 10.56 1.54 6.18
C THR A 251 10.40 0.08 5.78
N SER A 252 11.29 -0.45 4.91
CA SER A 252 11.22 -1.86 4.50
C SER A 252 11.42 -2.82 5.67
N ALA A 253 12.34 -2.49 6.59
CA ALA A 253 12.56 -3.28 7.80
C ALA A 253 11.36 -3.20 8.76
N ALA A 254 10.73 -2.03 8.90
CA ALA A 254 9.53 -1.85 9.70
C ALA A 254 8.36 -2.71 9.16
N VAL A 255 8.07 -2.62 7.86
CA VAL A 255 7.00 -3.38 7.20
C VAL A 255 7.21 -4.88 7.38
N LEU A 256 8.41 -5.39 7.13
CA LEU A 256 8.73 -6.80 7.26
C LEU A 256 8.69 -7.28 8.72
N THR A 257 9.15 -6.47 9.67
CA THR A 257 9.05 -6.76 11.11
C THR A 257 7.60 -6.89 11.53
N GLN A 258 6.75 -5.95 11.13
CA GLN A 258 5.32 -5.98 11.46
C GLN A 258 4.60 -7.16 10.77
N LEU A 259 4.94 -7.45 9.51
CA LEU A 259 4.39 -8.60 8.79
C LEU A 259 4.81 -9.92 9.44
N THR A 260 6.05 -10.04 9.91
CA THR A 260 6.54 -11.22 10.63
C THR A 260 5.82 -11.39 11.96
N HIS A 261 5.68 -10.30 12.73
CA HIS A 261 4.93 -10.32 13.98
C HIS A 261 3.48 -10.81 13.76
N TYR A 262 2.82 -10.30 12.71
CA TYR A 262 1.47 -10.73 12.34
C TYR A 262 1.40 -12.22 12.01
N ILE A 263 2.27 -12.71 11.12
CA ILE A 263 2.29 -14.10 10.67
C ILE A 263 2.67 -15.05 11.82
N ASP A 264 3.64 -14.68 12.65
CA ASP A 264 4.09 -15.47 13.80
C ASP A 264 2.99 -15.61 14.87
N ALA A 265 2.15 -14.58 15.03
CA ALA A 265 0.97 -14.63 15.89
C ALA A 265 -0.20 -15.43 15.29
N GLY A 266 -0.01 -16.14 14.18
CA GLY A 266 -1.03 -16.95 13.51
C GLY A 266 -1.87 -16.18 12.47
N GLY A 267 -1.50 -14.94 12.15
CA GLY A 267 -2.18 -14.10 11.17
C GLY A 267 -2.31 -14.77 9.81
N GLY A 268 -3.44 -14.52 9.14
CA GLY A 268 -3.79 -15.10 7.85
C GLY A 268 -3.86 -14.11 6.70
N SER A 269 -4.43 -14.53 5.57
CA SER A 269 -4.60 -13.67 4.40
C SER A 269 -5.65 -12.59 4.68
N ARG A 270 -5.34 -11.33 4.37
CA ARG A 270 -6.17 -10.17 4.70
C ARG A 270 -6.00 -9.05 3.69
N GLY A 271 -7.12 -8.50 3.20
CA GLY A 271 -7.12 -7.48 2.15
C GLY A 271 -6.49 -8.00 0.87
N ALA A 272 -5.60 -7.21 0.28
CA ALA A 272 -4.88 -7.58 -0.93
C ALA A 272 -3.76 -8.62 -0.72
N ARG A 273 -3.50 -9.08 0.51
CA ARG A 273 -2.36 -9.97 0.81
C ARG A 273 -2.80 -11.40 1.11
N ILE A 274 -2.19 -12.35 0.40
CA ILE A 274 -2.28 -13.79 0.65
C ILE A 274 -1.06 -14.29 1.43
N VAL A 275 -1.29 -15.14 2.44
CA VAL A 275 -0.24 -15.80 3.25
C VAL A 275 -0.23 -17.28 2.92
N ILE A 276 0.70 -17.68 2.04
CA ILE A 276 0.95 -19.06 1.64
C ILE A 276 1.56 -19.82 2.80
N ASP A 277 0.95 -20.95 3.14
CA ASP A 277 1.36 -21.81 4.24
C ASP A 277 0.86 -23.25 3.99
N PRO A 278 1.73 -24.28 4.02
CA PRO A 278 1.33 -25.69 3.95
C PRO A 278 0.33 -26.13 5.03
N GLN A 279 0.25 -25.42 6.16
CA GLN A 279 -0.73 -25.67 7.23
C GLN A 279 -2.01 -24.84 7.06
N GLY A 280 -2.12 -24.08 5.96
CA GLY A 280 -3.28 -23.27 5.62
C GLY A 280 -4.55 -24.10 5.41
N LYS A 281 -5.69 -23.52 5.82
CA LYS A 281 -7.02 -24.14 5.69
C LYS A 281 -7.63 -23.95 4.30
N CYS A 282 -7.16 -22.98 3.53
CA CYS A 282 -7.70 -22.67 2.21
C CYS A 282 -6.83 -23.32 1.13
N LEU A 283 -7.47 -24.10 0.25
CA LEU A 283 -6.83 -24.80 -0.85
C LEU A 283 -7.57 -24.49 -2.16
N PRO A 284 -6.96 -23.71 -3.06
CA PRO A 284 -7.53 -23.42 -4.37
C PRO A 284 -7.78 -24.70 -5.18
N GLN A 285 -8.96 -24.76 -5.80
CA GLN A 285 -9.34 -25.84 -6.73
C GLN A 285 -9.27 -25.32 -8.16
N THR A 286 -8.71 -26.12 -9.06
CA THR A 286 -8.70 -25.84 -10.50
C THR A 286 -9.37 -26.98 -11.26
N ARG A 287 -9.63 -26.80 -12.56
CA ARG A 287 -10.08 -27.87 -13.44
C ARG A 287 -9.14 -29.09 -13.51
N ARG A 288 -7.86 -28.92 -13.11
CA ARG A 288 -6.86 -30.00 -13.05
C ARG A 288 -6.68 -30.57 -11.65
N GLY A 289 -7.55 -30.20 -10.70
CA GLY A 289 -7.48 -30.61 -9.30
C GLY A 289 -6.95 -29.52 -8.37
N ALA A 290 -6.71 -29.91 -7.12
CA ALA A 290 -6.22 -29.06 -6.07
C ALA A 290 -4.79 -28.55 -6.34
N LYS A 291 -4.52 -27.32 -5.93
CA LYS A 291 -3.22 -26.64 -6.08
C LYS A 291 -2.54 -26.42 -4.74
N GLU A 292 -1.84 -27.44 -4.28
CA GLU A 292 -1.18 -27.46 -2.95
C GLU A 292 -0.13 -26.37 -2.79
N GLU A 293 0.57 -25.99 -3.86
CA GLU A 293 1.57 -24.92 -3.83
C GLU A 293 0.98 -23.55 -3.47
N TRP A 294 -0.34 -23.41 -3.63
CA TRP A 294 -1.10 -22.20 -3.37
C TRP A 294 -1.96 -22.28 -2.09
N ARG A 295 -1.74 -23.29 -1.24
CA ARG A 295 -2.42 -23.40 0.05
C ARG A 295 -2.12 -22.19 0.94
N PHE A 296 -3.14 -21.62 1.57
CA PHE A 296 -3.00 -20.37 2.30
C PHE A 296 -3.84 -20.32 3.59
N ARG A 297 -3.46 -19.41 4.50
CA ARG A 297 -4.19 -19.14 5.74
C ARG A 297 -5.41 -18.26 5.49
N SER A 298 -6.57 -18.65 5.98
CA SER A 298 -7.77 -17.79 5.97
C SER A 298 -7.62 -16.59 6.91
N GLU A 299 -8.29 -15.48 6.63
CA GLU A 299 -8.42 -14.36 7.58
C GLU A 299 -9.02 -14.86 8.91
N ARG A 300 -8.49 -14.41 10.05
CA ARG A 300 -9.07 -14.71 11.36
C ARG A 300 -10.05 -13.63 11.78
N ALA A 301 -11.14 -14.01 12.44
CA ALA A 301 -12.14 -13.06 12.92
C ALA A 301 -11.56 -12.05 13.93
N GLU A 302 -10.63 -12.49 14.79
CA GLU A 302 -9.97 -11.62 15.78
C GLU A 302 -9.10 -10.53 15.15
N ASP A 303 -8.47 -10.80 14.00
CA ASP A 303 -7.63 -9.82 13.29
C ASP A 303 -8.44 -8.62 12.78
N LYS A 304 -9.77 -8.78 12.67
CA LYS A 304 -10.69 -7.70 12.25
C LYS A 304 -10.88 -6.62 13.32
N ASN A 305 -10.58 -6.94 14.58
CA ASN A 305 -10.79 -6.03 15.71
C ASN A 305 -9.52 -5.29 16.14
N HIS A 306 -8.40 -5.54 15.46
CA HIS A 306 -7.10 -5.01 15.82
C HIS A 306 -6.38 -4.36 14.63
N ARG A 307 -5.50 -3.43 14.98
CA ARG A 307 -4.45 -2.90 14.10
C ARG A 307 -3.10 -3.10 14.76
N LEU A 308 -2.06 -3.18 13.93
CA LEU A 308 -0.69 -3.22 14.39
C LEU A 308 -0.08 -1.82 14.24
N THR A 309 0.66 -1.39 15.25
CA THR A 309 1.52 -0.20 15.18
C THR A 309 2.96 -0.62 15.40
N ILE A 310 3.89 0.15 14.83
CA ILE A 310 5.31 -0.11 14.95
C ILE A 310 6.05 1.20 15.21
N GLN A 311 6.95 1.19 16.20
CA GLN A 311 7.80 2.32 16.55
C GLN A 311 9.26 1.88 16.50
N TYR A 312 10.13 2.74 15.98
CA TYR A 312 11.57 2.56 16.09
C TYR A 312 12.09 3.35 17.30
N SER A 313 12.70 2.66 18.26
CA SER A 313 13.25 3.25 19.48
C SER A 313 14.52 2.52 19.90
N GLN A 314 15.55 3.29 20.25
CA GLN A 314 16.83 2.78 20.77
C GLN A 314 17.44 1.65 19.91
N GLY A 315 17.36 1.77 18.57
CA GLY A 315 17.92 0.78 17.66
C GLY A 315 17.05 -0.46 17.41
N SER A 316 15.83 -0.49 17.93
CA SER A 316 14.93 -1.64 17.83
C SER A 316 13.53 -1.24 17.37
N PHE A 317 12.82 -2.18 16.75
CA PHE A 317 11.40 -2.02 16.43
C PHE A 317 10.53 -2.61 17.55
N ILE A 318 9.58 -1.81 18.01
CA ILE A 318 8.58 -2.20 19.01
C ILE A 318 7.25 -2.29 18.26
N THR A 319 6.64 -3.48 18.26
CA THR A 319 5.33 -3.72 17.64
C THR A 319 4.27 -3.82 18.73
N GLU A 320 3.14 -3.14 18.53
CA GLU A 320 1.99 -3.19 19.43
C GLU A 320 0.74 -3.61 18.67
N VAL A 321 -0.12 -4.36 19.36
CA VAL A 321 -1.48 -4.68 18.90
C VAL A 321 -2.44 -3.72 19.59
N LYS A 322 -3.14 -2.89 18.82
CA LYS A 322 -4.13 -1.94 19.33
C LYS A 322 -5.52 -2.34 18.84
N SER A 323 -6.53 -2.17 19.70
CA SER A 323 -7.92 -2.27 19.27
C SER A 323 -8.23 -1.20 18.22
N LEU A 324 -9.13 -1.52 17.28
CA LEU A 324 -9.64 -0.51 16.36
C LEU A 324 -10.40 0.58 17.11
N ARG A 325 -10.40 1.79 16.54
CA ARG A 325 -11.27 2.87 17.03
C ARG A 325 -12.72 2.45 16.86
N MET A 326 -13.53 2.68 17.90
CA MET A 326 -14.97 2.53 17.76
C MET A 326 -15.48 3.56 16.76
N GLN A 327 -16.29 3.10 15.79
CA GLN A 327 -17.02 4.03 14.96
C GLN A 327 -18.08 4.72 15.84
N PRO A 328 -18.21 6.04 15.78
CA PRO A 328 -19.25 6.72 16.53
C PRO A 328 -20.62 6.21 16.07
N CYS A 329 -21.51 5.98 17.02
CA CYS A 329 -22.90 5.68 16.71
C CYS A 329 -23.51 6.94 16.08
N ILE A 330 -23.73 6.91 14.77
CA ILE A 330 -24.35 8.04 14.05
C ILE A 330 -25.84 8.20 14.42
N ASN A 331 -26.46 7.14 14.95
CA ASN A 331 -27.83 7.20 15.45
C ASN A 331 -27.88 8.10 16.68
N GLY A 332 -28.62 9.21 16.59
CA GLY A 332 -28.73 10.20 17.66
C GLY A 332 -27.78 11.39 17.53
N ILE A 333 -26.94 11.43 16.49
CA ILE A 333 -26.21 12.65 16.11
C ILE A 333 -27.17 13.53 15.29
N TYR A 334 -27.74 14.55 15.94
CA TYR A 334 -28.63 15.52 15.29
C TYR A 334 -27.85 16.75 14.85
N PHE A 335 -28.03 17.19 13.61
CA PHE A 335 -27.33 18.34 13.04
C PHE A 335 -27.50 19.57 13.93
N GLU A 336 -28.72 19.93 14.29
CA GLU A 336 -29.06 21.13 15.07
C GLU A 336 -28.41 21.15 16.46
N LYS A 337 -28.15 19.97 17.05
CA LYS A 337 -27.54 19.85 18.38
C LYS A 337 -26.02 20.02 18.35
N ASN A 338 -25.36 19.60 17.26
CA ASN A 338 -23.90 19.59 17.15
C ASN A 338 -23.36 20.73 16.29
N TRP A 339 -24.23 21.39 15.53
CA TRP A 339 -23.88 22.52 14.67
C TRP A 339 -23.33 23.72 15.44
N PRO A 340 -23.85 24.10 16.63
CA PRO A 340 -23.28 25.19 17.42
C PRO A 340 -21.81 24.96 17.77
N ASP A 341 -21.44 23.77 18.23
CA ASP A 341 -20.05 23.43 18.58
C ASP A 341 -19.11 23.55 17.39
N PHE A 342 -19.58 23.17 16.18
CA PHE A 342 -18.82 23.36 14.94
C PHE A 342 -18.64 24.85 14.62
N LEU A 343 -19.71 25.65 14.70
CA LEU A 343 -19.66 27.09 14.42
C LEU A 343 -18.75 27.85 15.40
N ASN A 344 -18.78 27.47 16.67
CA ASN A 344 -17.99 28.09 17.73
C ASN A 344 -16.56 27.54 17.80
N GLY A 345 -16.26 26.45 17.07
CA GLY A 345 -14.95 25.79 17.09
C GLY A 345 -14.68 24.94 18.34
N GLU A 346 -15.70 24.68 19.15
CA GLU A 346 -15.61 23.87 20.38
C GLU A 346 -15.27 22.41 20.08
N ILE A 347 -15.63 21.92 18.89
CA ILE A 347 -15.26 20.59 18.41
C ILE A 347 -13.74 20.36 18.34
N TYR A 348 -12.93 21.42 18.28
CA TYR A 348 -11.47 21.31 18.18
C TYR A 348 -10.77 21.30 19.55
N THR A 349 -11.51 21.58 20.63
CA THR A 349 -10.99 21.65 22.00
C THR A 349 -11.37 20.44 22.87
N GLN A 350 -12.21 19.55 22.34
CA GLN A 350 -12.66 18.31 23.00
C GLN A 350 -11.66 17.15 22.87
#